data_AF-A0A945BJA7-F1
#
_entry.id   AF-A0A945BJA7-F1
#
_cell.length_a   1.000
_cell.length_b   1.000
_cell.length_c   1.000
_cell.angle_alpha   90.00
_cell.angle_beta   90.00
_cell.angle_gamma   90.00
#
_symmetry.space_group_name_H-M   'P 1'
#
loop_
_entity.id
_entity.type
_entity.pdbx_description
1 polymer ?
#
loop_
_entity_poly.entity_id
_entity_poly.type
_entity_poly.pdbx_seq_one_letter_code
_entity_poly.pdbx_strand_id
1 'polypeptide(L)'
;QGSRSGSSTRPGFEGGQLPLARRLPKRGFNNKRFATIYIPVNLDSLNQFDEGARVDEAALRKVGLVNGRGDGVKILARGKLEKKLTVCAAAFSASAKAAIEENGGACEPAAKSGATSSDK
;
A
#
# COMPACT_ATOMS: atom_id res chain seq x y z
N GLN A 1 12.00 -5.43 -44.81
CA GLN A 1 12.46 -4.02 -44.72
C GLN A 1 13.06 -3.84 -43.33
N GLY A 2 14.36 -3.62 -43.26
CA GLY A 2 15.19 -3.81 -42.05
C GLY A 2 16.68 -3.55 -42.29
N SER A 3 17.06 -3.44 -43.57
CA SER A 3 18.44 -3.30 -44.04
C SER A 3 18.99 -1.87 -43.98
N ARG A 4 18.15 -0.87 -43.68
CA ARG A 4 18.61 0.51 -43.49
C ARG A 4 18.86 0.77 -42.01
N SER A 5 19.99 1.43 -41.70
CA SER A 5 20.25 1.95 -40.36
C SER A 5 19.07 2.83 -39.90
N GLY A 6 18.46 2.50 -38.77
CA GLY A 6 17.27 3.17 -38.22
C GLY A 6 15.92 2.52 -38.56
N SER A 7 15.91 1.45 -39.36
CA SER A 7 14.70 0.68 -39.68
C SER A 7 14.31 -0.25 -38.52
N SER A 8 13.45 0.22 -37.61
CA SER A 8 12.84 -0.64 -36.58
C SER A 8 11.32 -0.53 -36.62
N THR A 9 10.65 -1.68 -36.72
CA THR A 9 9.21 -1.76 -36.57
C THR A 9 8.85 -1.42 -35.13
N ARG A 10 8.09 -0.33 -34.93
CA ARG A 10 7.69 0.09 -33.58
C ARG A 10 6.84 -1.00 -32.91
N PRO A 11 7.03 -1.29 -31.61
CA PRO A 11 6.15 -2.15 -30.85
C PRO A 11 4.69 -1.69 -30.98
N GLY A 12 3.81 -2.58 -31.46
CA GLY A 12 2.40 -2.29 -31.73
C GLY A 12 2.05 -1.95 -33.20
N PHE A 13 3.00 -2.04 -34.13
CA PHE A 13 2.73 -1.93 -35.57
C PHE A 13 2.31 -3.29 -36.16
N GLU A 14 1.07 -3.38 -36.64
CA GLU A 14 0.46 -4.61 -37.20
C GLU A 14 0.38 -4.56 -38.74
N GLY A 15 1.36 -3.94 -39.42
CA GLY A 15 1.50 -4.05 -40.88
C GLY A 15 0.41 -3.36 -41.72
N GLY A 16 -0.32 -2.39 -41.17
CA GLY A 16 -1.44 -1.69 -41.82
C GLY A 16 -2.81 -2.02 -41.25
N GLN A 17 -2.88 -3.03 -40.38
CA GLN A 17 -4.04 -3.32 -39.57
C GLN A 17 -4.20 -2.26 -38.44
N LEU A 18 -5.45 -1.94 -38.04
CA LEU A 18 -5.69 -1.05 -36.90
C LEU A 18 -5.10 -1.68 -35.63
N PRO A 19 -4.16 -1.00 -34.93
CA PRO A 19 -3.51 -1.58 -33.75
C PRO A 19 -4.50 -2.00 -32.68
N LEU A 20 -4.23 -3.12 -31.99
CA LEU A 20 -5.08 -3.66 -30.92
C LEU A 20 -5.51 -2.63 -29.87
N ALA A 21 -4.61 -1.73 -29.47
CA ALA A 21 -4.89 -0.67 -28.49
C ALA A 21 -5.97 0.35 -28.94
N ARG A 22 -6.23 0.45 -30.25
CA ARG A 22 -7.29 1.30 -30.82
C ARG A 22 -8.59 0.52 -31.09
N ARG A 23 -8.51 -0.81 -31.21
CA ARG A 23 -9.66 -1.69 -31.39
C ARG A 23 -10.46 -1.88 -30.10
N LEU A 24 -9.75 -1.96 -28.98
CA LEU A 24 -10.37 -2.14 -27.67
C LEU A 24 -10.93 -0.81 -27.15
N PRO A 25 -12.18 -0.77 -26.67
CA PRO A 25 -12.74 0.44 -26.10
C PRO A 25 -12.07 0.81 -24.77
N LYS A 26 -11.90 2.10 -24.52
CA LYS A 26 -11.53 2.58 -23.17
C LYS A 26 -12.73 2.37 -22.25
N ARG A 27 -12.56 1.60 -21.17
CA ARG A 27 -13.61 1.37 -20.14
C ARG A 27 -13.26 2.08 -18.84
N GLY A 28 -14.25 2.75 -18.25
CA GLY A 28 -14.17 3.37 -16.93
C GLY A 28 -13.49 4.75 -16.90
N PHE A 29 -13.23 5.23 -15.68
CA PHE A 29 -12.53 6.48 -15.38
C PHE A 29 -11.48 6.24 -14.29
N ASN A 30 -10.55 7.18 -14.11
CA ASN A 30 -9.48 7.07 -13.14
C ASN A 30 -9.67 8.06 -11.97
N ASN A 31 -9.70 7.56 -10.72
CA ASN A 31 -9.85 8.37 -9.50
C ASN A 31 -8.51 8.69 -8.78
N LYS A 32 -7.37 8.64 -9.47
CA LYS A 32 -6.04 8.78 -8.87
C LYS A 32 -5.83 10.07 -8.06
N ARG A 33 -6.55 11.15 -8.35
CA ARG A 33 -6.40 12.44 -7.64
C ARG A 33 -7.09 12.49 -6.27
N PHE A 34 -8.12 11.68 -6.05
CA PHE A 34 -8.91 11.70 -4.81
C PHE A 34 -8.87 10.36 -4.06
N ALA A 35 -8.16 9.37 -4.61
CA ALA A 35 -8.00 8.07 -3.98
C ALA A 35 -7.13 8.20 -2.71
N THR A 36 -7.66 7.73 -1.59
CA THR A 36 -6.87 7.55 -0.36
C THR A 36 -5.97 6.34 -0.49
N ILE A 37 -4.66 6.53 -0.40
CA ILE A 37 -3.65 5.48 -0.57
C ILE A 37 -3.11 5.12 0.80
N TYR A 38 -3.51 3.94 1.29
CA TYR A 38 -2.95 3.37 2.51
C TYR A 38 -1.68 2.56 2.21
N ILE A 39 -0.72 2.61 3.12
CA ILE A 39 0.44 1.72 3.13
C ILE A 39 0.05 0.45 3.87
N PRO A 40 0.02 -0.72 3.20
CA PRO A 40 -0.36 -1.97 3.84
C PRO A 40 0.78 -2.52 4.70
N VAL A 41 0.47 -2.92 5.93
CA VAL A 41 1.38 -3.65 6.82
C VAL A 41 0.67 -4.93 7.27
N ASN A 42 1.39 -6.05 7.23
CA ASN A 42 0.85 -7.37 7.52
C ASN A 42 1.21 -7.83 8.94
N LEU A 43 0.47 -8.80 9.48
CA LEU A 43 0.67 -9.34 10.83
C LEU A 43 2.04 -10.02 11.01
N ASP A 44 2.51 -10.75 9.99
CA ASP A 44 3.83 -11.40 10.01
C ASP A 44 4.98 -10.42 10.30
N SER A 45 4.88 -9.22 9.74
CA SER A 45 5.88 -8.17 9.80
C SER A 45 5.95 -7.51 11.17
N LEU A 46 4.85 -7.58 11.93
CA LEU A 46 4.77 -7.04 13.28
C LEU A 46 5.52 -7.91 14.32
N ASN A 47 5.85 -9.17 13.99
CA ASN A 47 6.63 -10.03 14.88
C ASN A 47 8.08 -9.55 15.09
N GLN A 48 8.55 -8.56 14.32
CA GLN A 48 9.86 -7.93 14.51
C GLN A 48 9.91 -7.03 15.76
N PHE A 49 8.76 -6.60 16.28
CA PHE A 49 8.70 -5.80 17.50
C PHE A 49 8.76 -6.67 18.74
N ASP A 50 9.20 -6.10 19.86
CA ASP A 50 9.21 -6.78 21.15
C ASP A 50 7.79 -6.95 21.72
N GLU A 51 7.60 -7.96 22.56
CA GLU A 51 6.30 -8.22 23.19
C GLU A 51 5.89 -7.07 24.12
N GLY A 52 4.64 -6.61 23.99
CA GLY A 52 4.10 -5.46 24.72
C GLY A 52 4.46 -4.10 24.12
N ALA A 53 5.20 -4.04 23.01
CA ALA A 53 5.57 -2.79 22.38
C ALA A 53 4.35 -2.04 21.81
N ARG A 54 4.40 -0.71 21.90
CA ARG A 54 3.49 0.19 21.21
C ARG A 54 4.00 0.44 19.78
N VAL A 55 3.24 -0.03 18.80
CA VAL A 55 3.55 0.10 17.38
C VAL A 55 2.80 1.29 16.81
N ASP A 56 3.47 2.44 16.80
CA ASP A 56 2.99 3.66 16.14
C ASP A 56 3.56 3.79 14.71
N GLU A 57 3.00 4.68 13.89
CA GLU A 57 3.51 4.95 12.54
C GLU A 57 5.00 5.33 12.53
N ALA A 58 5.46 6.10 13.52
CA ALA A 58 6.87 6.45 13.66
C ALA A 58 7.76 5.23 13.92
N ALA A 59 7.29 4.26 14.71
CA ALA A 59 8.02 3.02 14.99
C ALA A 59 8.10 2.15 13.73
N LEU A 60 6.99 2.03 12.98
CA LEU A 60 6.95 1.30 11.71
C LEU A 60 7.90 1.88 10.65
N ARG A 61 8.03 3.22 10.59
CA ARG A 61 8.98 3.88 9.69
C ARG A 61 10.43 3.66 10.10
N LYS A 62 10.75 3.64 11.40
CA LYS A 62 12.11 3.38 11.90
C LYS A 62 12.61 1.99 11.53
N VAL A 63 11.73 0.99 11.61
CA VAL A 63 12.04 -0.40 11.21
C VAL A 63 12.03 -0.58 9.68
N GLY A 64 11.56 0.42 8.94
CA GLY A 64 11.50 0.37 7.48
C GLY A 64 10.35 -0.46 6.92
N LEU A 65 9.35 -0.81 7.75
CA LEU A 65 8.13 -1.50 7.31
C LEU A 65 7.18 -0.55 6.55
N VAL A 66 7.26 0.74 6.83
CA VAL A 66 6.49 1.78 6.15
C VAL A 66 7.48 2.73 5.48
N ASN A 67 7.60 2.61 4.16
CA ASN A 67 8.45 3.47 3.34
C ASN A 67 7.60 4.28 2.34
N GLY A 68 7.94 5.56 2.17
CA GLY A 68 7.29 6.45 1.20
C GLY A 68 6.17 7.32 1.77
N ARG A 69 5.38 7.91 0.87
CA ARG A 69 4.25 8.78 1.19
C ARG A 69 2.94 8.06 0.89
N GLY A 70 2.09 7.97 1.90
CA GLY A 70 0.70 7.52 1.81
C GLY A 70 -0.13 8.27 2.85
N ASP A 71 -1.45 8.16 2.75
CA ASP A 71 -2.40 8.88 3.60
C ASP A 71 -2.59 8.25 4.98
N GLY A 72 -1.93 7.10 5.21
CA GLY A 72 -1.89 6.42 6.50
C GLY A 72 -1.52 4.94 6.37
N VAL A 73 -1.32 4.28 7.51
CA VAL A 73 -1.01 2.86 7.58
C VAL A 73 -2.29 2.05 7.77
N LYS A 74 -2.43 0.96 6.99
CA LYS A 74 -3.51 -0.01 7.15
C LYS A 74 -2.96 -1.38 7.50
N ILE A 75 -3.45 -1.96 8.60
CA ILE A 75 -3.06 -3.31 9.02
C ILE A 75 -3.95 -4.36 8.35
N LEU A 76 -3.32 -5.39 7.78
CA LEU A 76 -3.96 -6.49 7.06
C LEU A 76 -3.59 -7.84 7.67
N ALA A 77 -4.51 -8.80 7.58
CA ALA A 77 -4.41 -10.12 8.20
C ALA A 77 -3.66 -11.15 7.36
N ARG A 78 -2.43 -10.83 6.93
CA ARG A 78 -1.54 -11.82 6.31
C ARG A 78 -0.51 -12.31 7.31
N GLY A 79 -0.38 -13.62 7.43
CA GLY A 79 0.53 -14.28 8.37
C GLY A 79 -0.08 -14.43 9.77
N LYS A 80 0.75 -14.87 10.73
CA LYS A 80 0.37 -15.04 12.14
C LYS A 80 1.07 -13.99 12.98
N LEU A 81 0.35 -13.42 13.93
CA LEU A 81 0.92 -12.62 15.00
C LEU A 81 1.13 -13.53 16.20
N GLU A 82 2.35 -13.59 16.72
CA GLU A 82 2.70 -14.43 17.89
C GLU A 82 2.88 -13.60 19.16
N LYS A 83 3.06 -12.29 19.02
CA LYS A 83 3.36 -11.37 20.10
C LYS A 83 2.16 -10.51 20.44
N LYS A 84 1.98 -10.24 21.73
CA LYS A 84 1.01 -9.25 22.20
C LYS A 84 1.52 -7.84 21.88
N LEU A 85 0.79 -7.08 21.06
CA LEU A 85 1.19 -5.73 20.64
C LEU A 85 0.03 -4.73 20.78
N THR A 86 0.36 -3.48 21.07
CA THR A 86 -0.58 -2.36 20.98
C THR A 86 -0.32 -1.63 19.67
N VAL A 87 -1.21 -1.77 18.69
CA VAL A 87 -1.00 -1.24 17.33
C VAL A 87 -1.84 0.01 17.13
N CYS A 88 -1.17 1.12 16.81
CA CYS A 88 -1.79 2.40 16.46
C CYS A 88 -1.71 2.62 14.95
N ALA A 89 -2.84 2.51 14.23
CA ALA A 89 -2.87 2.65 12.78
C ALA A 89 -4.15 3.37 12.30
N ALA A 90 -4.09 3.92 11.08
CA ALA A 90 -5.21 4.68 10.51
C ALA A 90 -6.41 3.78 10.17
N ALA A 91 -6.15 2.53 9.78
CA ALA A 91 -7.19 1.55 9.48
C ALA A 91 -6.73 0.11 9.75
N PHE A 92 -7.70 -0.78 9.99
CA PHE A 92 -7.46 -2.21 10.18
C PHE A 92 -8.50 -3.01 9.39
N SER A 93 -8.12 -4.14 8.80
CA SER A 93 -9.11 -5.11 8.30
C SER A 93 -9.83 -5.79 9.46
N ALA A 94 -11.07 -6.21 9.25
CA ALA A 94 -11.85 -6.91 10.28
C ALA A 94 -11.13 -8.15 10.81
N SER A 95 -10.55 -8.94 9.90
CA SER A 95 -9.74 -10.11 10.24
C SER A 95 -8.46 -9.77 11.01
N ALA A 96 -7.85 -8.60 10.76
CA ALA A 96 -6.62 -8.22 11.46
C ALA A 96 -6.91 -7.79 12.89
N LYS A 97 -8.02 -7.05 13.10
CA LYS A 97 -8.46 -6.69 14.46
C LYS A 97 -8.72 -7.94 15.30
N ALA A 98 -9.49 -8.89 14.76
CA ALA A 98 -9.76 -10.15 15.45
C ALA A 98 -8.47 -10.89 15.82
N ALA A 99 -7.54 -11.05 14.88
CA ALA A 99 -6.27 -11.73 15.14
C ALA A 99 -5.38 -11.00 16.18
N ILE A 100 -5.43 -9.66 16.26
CA ILE A 100 -4.68 -8.90 17.27
C ILE A 100 -5.33 -9.04 18.65
N GLU A 101 -6.66 -8.97 18.72
CA GLU A 101 -7.44 -9.12 19.95
C GLU A 101 -7.37 -10.56 20.51
N GLU A 102 -7.37 -11.58 19.65
CA GLU A 102 -7.16 -13.00 20.01
C GLU A 102 -5.81 -13.22 20.69
N ASN A 103 -4.77 -12.50 20.27
CA ASN A 103 -3.45 -12.52 20.90
C ASN A 103 -3.34 -11.58 22.12
N GLY A 104 -4.47 -11.02 22.58
CA GLY A 104 -4.55 -10.14 23.74
C GLY A 104 -3.93 -8.75 23.53
N GLY A 105 -3.71 -8.35 22.28
CA GLY A 105 -3.24 -7.02 21.90
C GLY A 105 -4.37 -5.98 21.84
N ALA A 106 -4.01 -4.72 21.58
CA ALA A 106 -4.96 -3.61 21.49
C ALA A 106 -4.85 -2.90 20.13
N CYS A 107 -5.99 -2.58 19.52
CA CYS A 107 -6.07 -1.83 18.28
C CYS A 107 -6.52 -0.38 18.56
N GLU A 108 -5.60 0.57 18.49
CA GLU A 108 -5.92 2.00 18.63
C GLU A 108 -6.03 2.66 17.25
N PRO A 109 -7.14 3.36 16.95
CA PRO A 109 -7.23 4.15 15.72
C PRO A 109 -6.33 5.38 15.83
N ALA A 110 -5.41 5.55 14.89
CA ALA A 110 -4.60 6.76 14.81
C ALA A 110 -5.50 7.96 14.47
N ALA A 111 -5.47 8.99 15.31
CA ALA A 111 -6.18 10.23 15.03
C ALA A 111 -5.64 10.82 13.73
N LYS A 112 -6.53 11.21 12.81
CA LYS A 112 -6.13 11.93 11.59
C LYS A 112 -5.53 13.27 12.04
N SER A 113 -4.21 13.40 12.03
CA SER A 113 -3.59 14.71 12.15
C SER A 113 -4.03 15.51 10.93
N GLY A 114 -4.93 16.48 11.16
CA GLY A 114 -5.27 17.46 10.15
C GLY A 114 -3.97 18.08 9.63
N ALA A 115 -3.87 18.17 8.30
CA ALA A 115 -2.72 18.69 7.58
C ALA A 115 -2.16 19.95 8.27
N THR A 116 -1.01 19.83 8.91
CA THR A 116 -0.18 20.98 9.24
C THR A 116 0.58 21.33 7.96
N SER A 117 0.02 22.28 7.21
CA SER A 117 0.72 22.99 6.16
C SER A 117 1.98 23.62 6.75
N SER A 118 3.13 23.00 6.51
CA SER A 118 4.43 23.65 6.69
C SER A 118 4.83 24.20 5.33
N ASP A 119 4.57 25.50 5.17
CA ASP A 119 5.16 26.36 4.14
C ASP A 119 6.70 26.20 4.13
N LYS A 120 7.22 25.74 2.99
CA LYS A 120 8.38 26.32 2.28
C LYS A 120 8.58 25.65 0.92
#